data_AF-A0A944YI84-F1
#
_entry.id   AF-A0A944YI84-F1
#
_cell.length_a   1.000
_cell.length_b   1.000
_cell.length_c   1.000
_cell.angle_alpha   90.00
_cell.angle_beta   90.00
_cell.angle_gamma   90.00
#
_symmetry.space_group_name_H-M   'P 1'
#
loop_
_entity.id
_entity.type
_entity.pdbx_description
1 polymer ?
#
loop_
_entity_poly.entity_id
_entity_poly.type
_entity_poly.pdbx_seq_one_letter_code
_entity_poly.pdbx_strand_id
1 'polypeptide(L)'
;INTLASANDVCDELNHSLVGIAFDVYHLWWDPDLEAQTHRTLDANRLFAYHVCDWMTPTTDLLNDRGLMGEGCIDLRGIRAMVESGGFNGMIEVEVFSNRWWEKPADEFLQSIQHAYLQHT
;
A
#
# COMPACT_ATOMS: atom_id res chain seq x y z
N ILE A 1 2.50 0.78 -15.53
CA ILE A 1 3.61 0.51 -14.59
C ILE A 1 3.02 -0.41 -13.55
N ASN A 2 3.49 -1.66 -13.46
CA ASN A 2 2.74 -2.71 -12.74
C ASN A 2 3.59 -3.40 -11.65
N THR A 3 4.86 -3.04 -11.52
CA THR A 3 5.78 -3.52 -10.48
C THR A 3 6.57 -2.36 -9.93
N LEU A 4 7.11 -2.52 -8.71
CA LEU A 4 7.97 -1.51 -8.12
C LEU A 4 9.28 -1.34 -8.92
N ALA A 5 9.78 -2.42 -9.51
CA ALA A 5 10.93 -2.39 -10.43
C ALA A 5 10.69 -1.46 -11.63
N SER A 6 9.57 -1.62 -12.35
CA SER A 6 9.27 -0.74 -13.49
C SER A 6 9.04 0.71 -13.07
N ALA A 7 8.47 0.96 -11.89
CA ALA A 7 8.31 2.32 -11.36
C ALA A 7 9.67 2.96 -11.05
N ASN A 8 10.55 2.19 -10.42
CA ASN A 8 11.93 2.57 -10.14
C ASN A 8 12.72 2.87 -11.42
N ASP A 9 12.58 2.06 -12.47
CA ASP A 9 13.26 2.26 -13.75
C ASP A 9 12.83 3.56 -14.44
N VAL A 10 11.52 3.86 -14.43
CA VAL A 10 10.99 5.15 -14.95
C VAL A 10 11.54 6.33 -14.16
N CYS A 11 11.63 6.22 -12.83
CA CYS A 11 12.19 7.28 -12.00
C CYS A 11 13.69 7.49 -12.28
N ASP A 12 14.46 6.43 -12.55
CA ASP A 12 15.87 6.52 -12.93
C ASP A 12 16.05 7.19 -14.30
N GLU A 13 15.18 6.87 -15.27
CA GLU A 13 15.21 7.47 -16.61
C GLU A 13 14.90 8.97 -16.57
N LEU A 14 13.88 9.36 -15.80
CA LEU A 14 13.49 10.76 -15.66
C LEU A 14 14.45 11.57 -14.78
N ASN A 15 15.09 10.92 -13.80
CA ASN A 15 16.08 11.48 -12.88
C ASN A 15 15.72 12.90 -12.35
N HIS A 16 14.49 13.04 -11.84
CA HIS A 16 13.95 14.33 -11.41
C HIS A 16 13.44 14.26 -9.97
N SER A 17 13.82 15.22 -9.14
CA SER A 17 13.50 15.26 -7.70
C SER A 17 12.01 15.38 -7.37
N LEU A 18 11.20 15.82 -8.33
CA LEU A 18 9.74 15.88 -8.21
C LEU A 18 9.01 14.62 -8.70
N VAL A 19 9.74 13.60 -9.15
CA VAL A 19 9.16 12.33 -9.59
C VAL A 19 9.49 11.25 -8.56
N GLY A 20 8.46 10.57 -8.08
CA GLY A 20 8.58 9.50 -7.11
C GLY A 20 7.44 8.50 -7.21
N ILE A 21 7.32 7.66 -6.21
CA ILE A 21 6.48 6.47 -6.20
C ILE A 21 5.45 6.59 -5.07
N ALA A 22 4.18 6.39 -5.42
CA ALA A 22 3.13 6.05 -4.48
C ALA A 22 3.14 4.54 -4.27
N PHE A 23 3.45 4.12 -3.06
CA PHE A 23 3.60 2.72 -2.67
C PHE A 23 2.27 2.22 -2.12
N ASP A 24 1.50 1.50 -2.94
CA ASP A 24 0.23 0.89 -2.52
C ASP A 24 0.42 -0.62 -2.33
N VAL A 25 0.17 -1.09 -1.10
CA VAL A 25 0.30 -2.52 -0.76
C VAL A 25 -0.59 -3.41 -1.62
N TYR A 26 -1.77 -2.95 -2.05
CA TYR A 26 -2.67 -3.73 -2.91
C TYR A 26 -2.02 -4.10 -4.25
N HIS A 27 -1.16 -3.20 -4.75
CA HIS A 27 -0.49 -3.35 -6.04
C HIS A 27 0.83 -4.11 -5.94
N LEU A 28 1.41 -4.20 -4.73
CA LEU A 28 2.80 -4.62 -4.55
C LEU A 28 2.98 -5.89 -3.70
N TRP A 29 2.01 -6.27 -2.86
CA TRP A 29 2.19 -7.34 -1.86
C TRP A 29 2.60 -8.71 -2.44
N TRP A 30 2.26 -8.98 -3.69
CA TRP A 30 2.51 -10.25 -4.37
C TRP A 30 3.89 -10.34 -5.02
N ASP A 31 4.60 -9.22 -5.15
CA ASP A 31 5.85 -9.11 -5.91
C ASP A 31 7.00 -9.82 -5.15
N PRO A 32 7.66 -10.84 -5.73
CA PRO A 32 8.77 -11.52 -5.07
C PRO A 32 10.01 -10.62 -4.87
N ASP A 33 10.14 -9.54 -5.65
CA ASP A 33 11.26 -8.60 -5.55
C ASP A 33 10.92 -7.39 -4.65
N LEU A 34 9.79 -7.43 -3.93
CA LEU A 34 9.27 -6.31 -3.15
C LEU A 34 10.32 -5.72 -2.20
N GLU A 35 11.02 -6.56 -1.44
CA GLU A 35 12.02 -6.11 -0.47
C GLU A 35 13.18 -5.36 -1.15
N ALA A 36 13.79 -5.99 -2.16
CA ALA A 36 14.90 -5.40 -2.90
C ALA A 36 14.51 -4.08 -3.58
N GLN A 37 13.32 -4.03 -4.20
CA GLN A 37 12.85 -2.83 -4.87
C GLN A 37 12.41 -1.74 -3.89
N THR A 38 11.91 -2.10 -2.70
CA THR A 38 11.59 -1.16 -1.62
C THR A 38 12.84 -0.46 -1.12
N HIS A 39 13.92 -1.20 -0.87
CA HIS A 39 15.20 -0.60 -0.50
C HIS A 39 15.72 0.36 -1.59
N ARG A 40 15.68 -0.04 -2.87
CA ARG A 40 16.05 0.86 -3.98
C ARG A 40 15.22 2.15 -4.01
N THR A 41 13.92 2.06 -3.76
CA THR A 41 13.03 3.22 -3.68
C THR A 41 13.39 4.15 -2.53
N LEU A 42 13.70 3.59 -1.36
CA LEU A 42 14.03 4.35 -0.14
C LEU A 42 15.42 4.99 -0.21
N ASP A 43 16.43 4.26 -0.69
CA ASP A 43 17.80 4.76 -0.89
C ASP A 43 17.84 5.94 -1.88
N ALA A 44 16.95 5.91 -2.88
CA ALA A 44 16.78 7.00 -3.83
C ALA A 44 15.88 8.14 -3.33
N ASN A 45 15.38 8.06 -2.09
CA ASN A 45 14.48 9.04 -1.46
C ASN A 45 13.25 9.38 -2.32
N ARG A 46 12.62 8.37 -2.91
CA ARG A 46 11.51 8.55 -3.87
C ARG A 46 10.20 7.86 -3.48
N LEU A 47 10.04 7.43 -2.23
CA LEU A 47 8.75 6.99 -1.69
C LEU A 47 7.97 8.23 -1.22
N PHE A 48 6.96 8.66 -2.00
CA PHE A 48 6.24 9.90 -1.73
C PHE A 48 4.89 9.70 -1.05
N ALA A 49 4.29 8.52 -1.20
CA ALA A 49 3.06 8.13 -0.52
C ALA A 49 3.09 6.65 -0.19
N TYR A 50 2.40 6.26 0.89
CA TYR A 50 2.28 4.88 1.33
C TYR A 50 0.80 4.59 1.62
N HIS A 51 0.18 3.75 0.78
CA HIS A 51 -1.24 3.41 0.87
C HIS A 51 -1.42 2.00 1.43
N VAL A 52 -2.42 1.83 2.28
CA VAL A 52 -2.76 0.58 2.94
C VAL A 52 -4.23 0.21 2.71
N CYS A 53 -4.45 -1.07 2.53
CA CYS A 53 -5.73 -1.78 2.55
C CYS A 53 -5.41 -3.26 2.75
N ASP A 54 -6.26 -4.18 2.30
CA ASP A 54 -5.94 -5.61 2.28
C ASP A 54 -6.43 -6.32 1.02
N TRP A 55 -5.88 -7.51 0.78
CA TRP A 55 -6.24 -8.39 -0.34
C TRP A 55 -7.15 -9.52 0.16
N MET A 56 -8.41 -9.50 -0.26
CA MET A 56 -9.39 -10.52 0.11
C MET A 56 -9.05 -11.89 -0.50
N THR A 57 -9.26 -12.98 0.26
CA THR A 57 -9.11 -14.35 -0.24
C THR A 57 -10.35 -15.20 0.06
N PRO A 58 -11.18 -15.55 -0.95
CA PRO A 58 -11.06 -15.16 -2.37
C PRO A 58 -11.42 -13.68 -2.61
N THR A 59 -10.78 -13.06 -3.61
CA THR A 59 -11.23 -11.79 -4.19
C THR A 59 -12.44 -12.03 -5.09
N THR A 60 -13.47 -11.20 -4.95
CA THR A 60 -14.73 -11.31 -5.70
C THR A 60 -14.87 -10.27 -6.81
N ASP A 61 -14.12 -9.16 -6.75
CA ASP A 61 -14.02 -8.14 -7.78
C ASP A 61 -12.60 -7.56 -7.83
N LEU A 62 -12.03 -7.35 -9.01
CA LEU A 62 -10.64 -6.89 -9.16
C LEU A 62 -10.43 -5.43 -8.75
N LEU A 63 -11.50 -4.61 -8.74
CA LEU A 63 -11.45 -3.19 -8.43
C LEU A 63 -12.10 -2.88 -7.08
N ASN A 64 -13.31 -3.39 -6.85
CA ASN A 64 -14.20 -2.97 -5.75
C ASN A 64 -14.35 -4.02 -4.64
N ASP A 65 -13.30 -4.82 -4.39
CA ASP A 65 -13.25 -5.78 -3.28
C ASP A 65 -11.93 -5.72 -2.50
N ARG A 66 -11.40 -4.51 -2.30
CA ARG A 66 -10.32 -4.30 -1.33
C ARG A 66 -10.87 -4.52 0.08
N GLY A 67 -10.06 -5.13 0.95
CA GLY A 67 -10.38 -5.30 2.36
C GLY A 67 -9.91 -4.11 3.21
N LEU A 68 -10.52 -3.97 4.40
CA LEU A 68 -9.85 -3.24 5.48
C LEU A 68 -8.64 -4.04 5.97
N MET A 69 -7.65 -3.35 6.51
CA MET A 69 -6.42 -3.94 7.04
C MET A 69 -6.74 -5.03 8.07
N GLY A 70 -6.25 -6.25 7.83
CA GLY A 70 -6.50 -7.43 8.66
C GLY A 70 -7.66 -8.31 8.19
N GLU A 71 -8.44 -7.91 7.19
CA GLU A 71 -9.48 -8.76 6.58
C GLU A 71 -8.90 -9.76 5.56
N GLY A 72 -7.70 -9.47 5.03
CA GLY A 72 -7.10 -10.19 3.92
C GLY A 72 -5.81 -10.91 4.29
N CYS A 73 -4.96 -11.11 3.29
CA CYS A 73 -3.74 -11.90 3.40
C CYS A 73 -2.44 -11.09 3.30
N ILE A 74 -2.48 -9.77 3.18
CA ILE A 74 -1.26 -8.96 3.06
C ILE A 74 -0.52 -8.94 4.40
N ASP A 75 0.80 -9.19 4.38
CA ASP A 75 1.65 -8.96 5.56
C ASP A 75 1.93 -7.45 5.75
N LEU A 76 0.92 -6.73 6.24
CA LEU A 76 0.97 -5.28 6.38
C LEU A 76 2.05 -4.84 7.36
N ARG A 77 2.20 -5.53 8.49
CA ARG A 77 3.20 -5.20 9.50
C ARG A 77 4.62 -5.43 8.99
N GLY A 78 4.84 -6.50 8.23
CA GLY A 78 6.13 -6.78 7.59
C GLY A 78 6.50 -5.70 6.57
N ILE A 79 5.58 -5.37 5.66
CA ILE A 79 5.80 -4.32 4.65
C ILE A 79 5.99 -2.95 5.32
N ARG A 80 5.20 -2.62 6.33
CA ARG A 80 5.31 -1.37 7.09
C ARG A 80 6.68 -1.26 7.77
N ALA A 81 7.10 -2.31 8.48
CA ALA A 81 8.40 -2.35 9.14
C ALA A 81 9.55 -2.15 8.14
N MET A 82 9.44 -2.74 6.94
CA MET A 82 10.40 -2.58 5.86
C MET A 82 10.50 -1.12 5.40
N VAL A 83 9.37 -0.45 5.10
CA VAL A 83 9.39 0.95 4.66
C VAL A 83 9.85 1.92 5.74
N GLU A 84 9.42 1.72 6.99
CA GLU A 84 9.84 2.55 8.13
C GLU A 84 11.34 2.35 8.44
N SER A 85 11.87 1.13 8.33
CA SER A 85 13.29 0.85 8.56
C SER A 85 14.21 1.52 7.54
N GLY A 86 13.75 1.73 6.31
CA GLY A 86 14.47 2.50 5.29
C GLY A 86 14.24 4.00 5.36
N GLY A 87 13.58 4.50 6.43
CA GLY A 87 13.52 5.93 6.76
C GLY A 87 12.24 6.64 6.34
N PHE A 88 11.23 5.94 5.80
CA PHE A 88 9.93 6.57 5.55
C PHE A 88 9.24 6.90 6.88
N ASN A 89 8.85 8.17 7.04
CA ASN A 89 8.18 8.69 8.24
C ASN A 89 6.95 9.55 7.90
N GLY A 90 6.43 9.39 6.67
CA GLY A 90 5.26 10.11 6.18
C GLY A 90 3.94 9.58 6.71
N MET A 91 2.84 10.17 6.23
CA MET A 91 1.50 9.69 6.55
C MET A 91 1.22 8.36 5.85
N ILE A 92 0.40 7.52 6.50
CA ILE A 92 -0.13 6.28 5.95
C ILE A 92 -1.56 6.54 5.48
N GLU A 93 -1.81 6.33 4.21
CA GLU A 93 -3.11 6.59 3.58
C GLU A 93 -3.93 5.30 3.50
N VAL A 94 -5.19 5.33 3.95
CA VAL A 94 -6.09 4.17 3.80
C VAL A 94 -6.87 4.31 2.49
N GLU A 95 -6.65 3.41 1.52
CA GLU A 95 -7.30 3.45 0.20
C GLU A 95 -8.11 2.17 -0.06
N VAL A 96 -9.43 2.25 0.08
CA VAL A 96 -10.32 1.08 0.04
C VAL A 96 -11.48 1.31 -0.92
N PHE A 97 -11.47 0.56 -2.03
CA PHE A 97 -12.61 0.42 -2.92
C PHE A 97 -13.33 -0.88 -2.61
N SER A 98 -14.51 -0.79 -2.03
CA SER A 98 -15.23 -1.96 -1.54
C SER A 98 -16.73 -1.72 -1.54
N ASN A 99 -17.46 -2.39 -2.43
CA ASN A 99 -18.92 -2.31 -2.45
C ASN A 99 -19.52 -2.74 -1.10
N ARG A 100 -18.92 -3.76 -0.45
CA ARG A 100 -19.32 -4.24 0.88
C ARG A 100 -19.23 -3.15 1.95
N TRP A 101 -18.19 -2.32 1.91
CA TRP A 101 -18.02 -1.23 2.87
C TRP A 101 -18.76 0.04 2.46
N TRP A 102 -18.88 0.35 1.17
CA TRP A 102 -19.66 1.48 0.67
C TRP A 102 -21.17 1.34 0.90
N GLU A 103 -21.68 0.12 1.07
CA GLU A 103 -23.06 -0.15 1.49
C GLU A 103 -23.32 0.16 2.97
N LYS A 104 -22.28 0.37 3.78
CA LYS A 104 -22.41 0.69 5.21
C LYS A 104 -22.60 2.19 5.42
N PRO A 105 -23.20 2.61 6.56
CA PRO A 105 -23.16 4.01 6.99
C PRO A 105 -21.72 4.53 7.08
N ALA A 106 -21.49 5.77 6.64
CA ALA A 106 -20.15 6.36 6.58
C ALA A 106 -19.44 6.37 7.96
N ASP A 107 -20.18 6.63 9.04
CA ASP A 107 -19.62 6.64 10.40
C ASP A 107 -19.15 5.24 10.85
N GLU A 108 -19.90 4.18 10.49
CA GLU A 108 -19.51 2.79 10.76
C GLU A 108 -18.25 2.42 9.97
N PHE A 109 -18.17 2.85 8.71
CA PHE A 109 -17.00 2.60 7.87
C PHE A 109 -15.76 3.32 8.43
N LEU A 110 -15.88 4.59 8.81
CA LEU A 110 -14.78 5.35 9.41
C LEU A 110 -14.28 4.73 10.73
N GLN A 111 -15.19 4.31 11.59
CA GLN A 111 -14.83 3.62 12.84
C GLN A 111 -14.10 2.30 12.56
N SER A 112 -14.56 1.55 11.57
CA SER A 112 -13.92 0.30 11.14
C SER A 112 -12.52 0.54 10.57
N ILE A 113 -12.34 1.60 9.76
CA ILE A 113 -11.02 2.02 9.25
C ILE A 113 -10.07 2.32 10.42
N GLN A 114 -10.50 3.12 11.40
CA GLN A 114 -9.67 3.48 12.56
C GLN A 114 -9.28 2.25 13.37
N HIS A 115 -10.24 1.35 13.63
CA HIS A 115 -9.97 0.11 14.34
C HIS A 115 -8.96 -0.75 13.59
N ALA A 116 -9.19 -0.99 12.30
CA ALA A 116 -8.34 -1.79 11.44
C ALA A 116 -6.90 -1.24 11.40
N TYR A 117 -6.76 0.09 11.20
CA TYR A 117 -5.46 0.76 11.19
C TYR A 117 -4.72 0.54 12.51
N LEU A 118 -5.36 0.83 13.65
CA LEU A 118 -4.69 0.74 14.95
C LEU A 118 -4.30 -0.69 15.34
N GLN A 119 -4.98 -1.71 14.82
CA GLN A 119 -4.76 -3.11 15.19
C GLN A 119 -3.92 -3.90 14.17
N HIS A 120 -3.97 -3.55 12.88
CA HIS A 120 -3.49 -4.42 11.80
C HIS A 120 -2.47 -3.81 10.85
N THR A 121 -2.16 -2.51 10.93
CA THR A 121 -1.04 -1.92 10.18
C THR A 121 0.23 -1.78 10.99
#